data_AF-A0A645DP99-F1
#
_entry.id   AF-A0A645DP99-F1
#
_cell.length_a   1.000
_cell.length_b   1.000
_cell.length_c   1.000
_cell.angle_alpha   90.00
_cell.angle_beta   90.00
_cell.angle_gamma   90.00
#
_symmetry.space_group_name_H-M   'P 1'
#
loop_
_entity.id
_entity.type
_entity.pdbx_description
1 polymer ?
#
loop_
_entity_poly.entity_id
_entity_poly.type
_entity_poly.pdbx_seq_one_letter_code
_entity_poly.pdbx_strand_id
1 'polypeptide(L)'
;MEGNFDNRYSTKSFLDIRKRYPYKIIQLYCYCEAHILYERFINRNNSGERHIGHIRPIESFEEYNKNINNREFKLNIQNSITIDIDTTNFNVVDFEEIYKTVEKSLTLY
;
A
#
# COMPACT_ATOMS: atom_id res chain seq x y z
N MET A 1 -7.24 4.23 -7.15
CA MET A 1 -7.37 2.80 -6.78
C MET A 1 -6.63 2.61 -5.47
N GLU A 2 -7.16 1.82 -4.54
CA GLU A 2 -6.50 1.46 -3.28
C GLU A 2 -6.54 -0.07 -3.14
N GLY A 3 -5.47 -0.64 -2.59
CA GLY A 3 -5.33 -2.08 -2.40
C GLY A 3 -3.88 -2.54 -2.25
N ASN A 4 -3.70 -3.76 -1.79
CA ASN A 4 -2.40 -4.43 -1.64
C ASN A 4 -1.96 -5.10 -2.95
N PHE A 5 -1.77 -4.28 -3.98
CA PHE A 5 -1.42 -4.72 -5.34
C PHE A 5 -0.06 -5.43 -5.37
N ASP A 6 -0.05 -6.70 -5.74
CA ASP A 6 1.19 -7.47 -5.88
C ASP A 6 1.82 -7.17 -7.25
N ASN A 7 3.05 -6.65 -7.25
CA ASN A 7 3.79 -6.24 -8.44
C ASN A 7 3.87 -7.35 -9.49
N ARG A 8 3.93 -8.63 -9.08
CA ARG A 8 4.01 -9.79 -9.98
C ARG A 8 2.82 -9.88 -10.94
N TYR A 9 1.66 -9.35 -10.55
CA TYR A 9 0.43 -9.42 -11.34
C TYR A 9 -0.09 -8.04 -11.74
N SER A 10 -0.12 -7.10 -10.79
CA SER A 10 -0.84 -5.84 -10.95
C SER A 10 -0.17 -4.87 -11.91
N THR A 11 1.17 -4.86 -12.00
CA THR A 11 1.90 -3.99 -12.94
C THR A 11 1.42 -4.18 -14.38
N LYS A 12 1.28 -5.44 -14.80
CA LYS A 12 0.76 -5.76 -16.14
C LYS A 12 -0.66 -5.22 -16.32
N SER A 13 -1.55 -5.46 -15.34
CA SER A 13 -2.94 -4.98 -15.41
C SER A 13 -3.03 -3.47 -15.59
N PHE A 14 -2.24 -2.69 -14.83
CA PHE A 14 -2.22 -1.23 -15.00
C PHE A 14 -1.61 -0.83 -16.35
N LEU A 15 -0.52 -1.44 -16.80
CA LEU A 15 0.05 -1.13 -18.12
C LEU A 15 -0.94 -1.44 -19.27
N ASP A 16 -1.73 -2.49 -19.16
CA ASP A 16 -2.74 -2.85 -20.16
C ASP A 16 -3.94 -1.88 -20.16
N ILE A 17 -4.33 -1.34 -19.01
CA ILE A 17 -5.32 -0.24 -18.95
C ILE A 17 -4.74 1.02 -19.60
N ARG A 18 -3.46 1.34 -19.33
CA ARG A 18 -2.78 2.52 -19.88
C ARG A 18 -2.71 2.54 -21.41
N LYS A 19 -2.68 1.36 -22.06
CA LYS A 19 -2.74 1.23 -23.53
C LYS A 19 -4.07 1.72 -24.11
N ARG A 20 -5.17 1.58 -23.37
CA ARG A 20 -6.53 1.98 -23.80
C ARG A 20 -6.89 3.39 -23.33
N TYR A 21 -6.42 3.75 -22.16
CA TYR A 21 -6.71 5.03 -21.52
C TYR A 21 -5.39 5.62 -21.02
N PRO A 22 -4.82 6.63 -21.69
CA PRO A 22 -3.62 7.27 -21.19
C PRO A 22 -3.88 7.97 -19.85
N TYR A 23 -3.05 7.67 -18.85
CA TYR A 23 -3.07 8.36 -17.55
C TYR A 23 -1.66 8.46 -16.97
N LYS A 24 -1.45 9.47 -16.14
CA LYS A 24 -0.27 9.60 -15.26
C LYS A 24 -0.47 8.74 -14.01
N ILE A 25 0.63 8.24 -13.45
CA ILE A 25 0.59 7.35 -12.29
C ILE A 25 1.37 8.00 -11.16
N ILE A 26 0.68 8.15 -10.03
CA ILE A 26 1.28 8.45 -8.74
C ILE A 26 1.00 7.25 -7.84
N GLN A 27 2.04 6.67 -7.26
CA GLN A 27 1.97 5.55 -6.33
C GLN A 27 2.19 6.08 -4.91
N LEU A 28 1.19 5.91 -4.05
CA LEU A 28 1.34 6.14 -2.61
C LEU A 28 1.60 4.79 -1.96
N TYR A 29 2.83 4.53 -1.56
CA TYR A 29 3.24 3.26 -0.97
C TYR A 29 3.33 3.39 0.55
N CYS A 30 2.29 2.96 1.25
CA CYS A 30 2.28 2.90 2.71
C CYS A 30 3.02 1.64 3.19
N TYR A 31 4.08 1.81 3.97
CA TYR A 31 4.79 0.73 4.63
C TYR A 31 4.83 0.94 6.14
N CYS A 32 5.16 -0.10 6.89
CA CYS A 32 5.22 -0.08 8.33
C CYS A 32 6.08 -1.25 8.81
N GLU A 33 6.74 -1.11 9.95
CA GLU A 33 7.45 -2.22 10.58
C GLU A 33 6.55 -3.43 10.80
N ALA A 34 7.06 -4.62 10.48
CA ALA A 34 6.26 -5.83 10.42
C ALA A 34 5.57 -6.18 11.75
N HIS A 35 6.23 -5.94 12.89
CA HIS A 35 5.66 -6.23 14.21
C HIS A 35 4.48 -5.31 14.52
N ILE A 36 4.57 -4.03 14.17
CA ILE A 36 3.46 -3.08 14.31
C ILE A 36 2.30 -3.44 13.37
N LEU A 37 2.58 -3.87 12.14
CA LEU A 37 1.54 -4.38 11.24
C LEU A 37 0.81 -5.61 11.81
N TYR A 38 1.57 -6.53 12.41
CA TYR A 38 1.03 -7.73 13.04
C TYR A 38 0.13 -7.40 14.24
N GLU A 39 0.58 -6.51 15.12
CA GLU A 39 -0.25 -6.01 16.24
C GLU A 39 -1.54 -5.36 15.74
N ARG A 40 -1.45 -4.50 14.73
CA ARG A 40 -2.62 -3.86 14.09
C ARG A 40 -3.56 -4.90 13.48
N PHE A 41 -3.03 -5.96 12.87
CA PHE A 41 -3.84 -7.05 12.34
C PHE A 41 -4.63 -7.77 13.43
N ILE A 42 -3.97 -8.15 14.54
CA ILE A 42 -4.62 -8.80 15.69
C ILE A 42 -5.71 -7.90 16.27
N ASN A 43 -5.37 -6.63 16.54
CA ASN A 43 -6.31 -5.66 17.12
C ASN A 43 -7.53 -5.48 16.21
N ARG A 44 -7.33 -5.37 14.89
CA ARG A 44 -8.44 -5.27 13.93
C ARG A 44 -9.31 -6.52 13.90
N ASN A 45 -8.73 -7.73 13.95
CA ASN A 45 -9.52 -8.96 13.99
C ASN A 45 -10.35 -9.07 15.28
N ASN A 46 -9.82 -8.61 16.41
CA ASN A 46 -10.48 -8.71 17.71
C ASN A 46 -11.42 -7.54 18.03
N SER A 47 -11.38 -6.45 17.25
CA SER A 47 -12.17 -5.23 17.48
C SER A 47 -13.70 -5.41 17.39
N GLY A 48 -14.17 -6.44 16.67
CA GLY A 48 -15.58 -6.57 16.29
C GLY A 48 -16.03 -5.65 15.14
N GLU A 49 -15.18 -4.74 14.66
CA GLU A 49 -15.50 -3.82 13.55
C GLU A 49 -15.25 -4.45 12.18
N ARG A 50 -14.36 -5.45 12.11
CA ARG A 50 -13.98 -6.10 10.85
C ARG A 50 -15.11 -7.00 10.38
N HIS A 51 -15.53 -6.83 9.12
CA HIS A 51 -16.53 -7.71 8.51
C HIS A 51 -16.13 -9.19 8.64
N ILE A 52 -17.07 -10.05 9.03
CA ILE A 52 -16.81 -11.44 9.41
C ILE A 52 -16.10 -12.24 8.31
N GLY A 53 -16.44 -12.00 7.04
CA GLY A 53 -15.79 -12.62 5.88
C GLY A 53 -14.34 -12.20 5.64
N HIS A 54 -13.82 -11.23 6.41
CA HIS A 54 -12.44 -10.78 6.36
C HIS A 54 -11.65 -11.08 7.63
N ILE A 55 -12.28 -11.69 8.65
CA ILE A 55 -11.59 -12.19 9.82
C ILE A 55 -10.75 -13.40 9.37
N ARG A 56 -9.49 -13.45 9.80
CA ARG A 56 -8.56 -14.54 9.49
C ARG A 56 -8.07 -15.18 10.78
N PRO A 57 -7.72 -16.48 10.78
CA PRO A 57 -7.00 -17.09 11.89
C PRO A 57 -5.75 -16.27 12.25
N ILE A 58 -5.48 -16.11 13.53
CA ILE A 58 -4.26 -15.47 14.01
C ILE A 58 -3.15 -16.52 13.97
N GLU A 59 -2.18 -16.31 13.08
CA GLU A 59 -0.96 -17.11 12.96
C GLU A 59 0.18 -16.53 13.81
N SER A 60 1.32 -17.20 13.92
CA SER A 60 2.49 -16.63 14.63
C SER A 60 3.05 -15.42 13.88
N PHE A 61 3.77 -14.55 14.59
CA PHE A 61 4.47 -13.42 13.97
C PHE A 61 5.43 -13.87 12.86
N GLU A 62 6.11 -15.01 13.05
CA GLU A 62 7.05 -15.55 12.06
C GLU A 62 6.36 -15.91 10.74
N GLU A 63 5.22 -16.62 10.80
CA GLU A 63 4.46 -16.99 9.60
C GLU A 63 3.87 -15.74 8.91
N TYR A 64 3.33 -14.80 9.71
CA TYR A 64 2.83 -13.53 9.20
C TYR A 64 3.93 -12.73 8.47
N ASN A 65 5.11 -12.61 9.08
CA ASN A 65 6.23 -11.87 8.54
C ASN A 65 6.77 -12.51 7.24
N LYS A 66 6.80 -13.85 7.18
CA LYS A 66 7.15 -14.60 5.96
C LYS A 66 6.17 -14.32 4.82
N ASN A 67 4.87 -14.24 5.11
CA ASN A 67 3.84 -13.98 4.11
C ASN A 67 3.92 -12.57 3.49
N ILE A 68 4.38 -11.58 4.26
CA ILE A 68 4.52 -10.19 3.81
C ILE A 68 5.83 -9.97 3.06
N ASN A 69 6.96 -10.43 3.60
CA ASN A 69 8.28 -10.16 3.02
C ASN A 69 8.52 -10.85 1.68
N ASN A 70 7.71 -11.86 1.33
CA ASN A 70 7.77 -12.53 0.04
C ASN A 70 7.01 -11.80 -1.08
N ARG A 71 6.56 -10.57 -0.85
CA ARG A 71 5.76 -9.79 -1.80
C ARG A 71 6.38 -8.42 -2.03
N GLU A 72 6.29 -7.96 -3.26
CA GLU A 72 6.63 -6.59 -3.65
C GLU A 72 5.33 -5.88 -4.02
N PHE A 73 5.07 -4.74 -3.37
CA PHE A 73 3.82 -3.99 -3.50
C PHE A 73 4.00 -2.69 -4.29
N LYS A 74 5.24 -2.24 -4.50
CA LYS A 74 5.52 -1.14 -5.43
C LYS A 74 5.45 -1.66 -6.86
N LEU A 75 4.60 -1.03 -7.68
CA LEU A 75 4.43 -1.45 -9.06
C LEU A 75 5.58 -0.92 -9.91
N ASN A 76 6.17 -1.80 -10.71
CA ASN A 76 7.24 -1.43 -11.63
C ASN A 76 6.69 -0.77 -12.90
N ILE A 77 6.26 0.49 -12.77
CA ILE A 77 5.69 1.26 -13.87
C ILE A 77 6.57 2.46 -14.18
N GLN A 78 7.11 2.47 -15.40
CA GLN A 78 7.92 3.58 -15.90
C GLN A 78 7.13 4.90 -15.91
N ASN A 79 7.86 5.97 -15.59
CA ASN A 79 7.35 7.35 -15.50
C ASN A 79 6.21 7.49 -14.46
N SER A 80 6.19 6.63 -13.44
CA SER A 80 5.38 6.84 -12.25
C SER A 80 6.16 7.64 -11.20
N ILE A 81 5.44 8.48 -10.45
CA ILE A 81 5.95 9.13 -9.25
C ILE A 81 5.59 8.22 -8.09
N THR A 82 6.56 7.87 -7.24
CA THR A 82 6.31 7.03 -6.06
C THR A 82 6.62 7.85 -4.81
N ILE A 83 5.67 7.86 -3.88
CA ILE A 83 5.79 8.47 -2.56
C ILE A 83 5.73 7.34 -1.54
N ASP A 84 6.83 7.11 -0.86
CA ASP A 84 6.92 6.12 0.22
C ASP A 84 6.47 6.77 1.53
N ILE A 85 5.52 6.14 2.21
CA ILE A 85 4.89 6.68 3.42
C ILE A 85 5.12 5.69 4.55
N ASP A 86 6.01 6.05 5.48
CA ASP A 86 6.20 5.29 6.71
C ASP A 86 5.01 5.51 7.65
N THR A 87 4.23 4.46 7.84
CA THR A 87 3.05 4.47 8.72
C THR A 87 3.32 3.73 10.03
N THR A 88 4.58 3.46 10.39
CA THR A 88 4.96 2.85 11.67
C THR A 88 4.41 3.66 12.84
N ASN A 89 4.50 4.99 12.76
CA ASN A 89 3.86 5.91 13.70
C ASN A 89 3.05 6.97 12.94
N PHE A 90 1.72 6.93 13.04
CA PHE A 90 0.85 7.88 12.35
C PHE A 90 1.01 9.33 12.84
N ASN A 91 1.48 9.55 14.07
CA ASN A 91 1.64 10.90 14.62
C ASN A 91 2.77 11.70 13.96
N VAL A 92 3.67 11.03 13.23
CA VAL A 92 4.79 11.67 12.54
C VAL A 92 4.61 11.68 11.02
N VAL A 93 3.49 11.18 10.51
CA VAL A 93 3.17 11.25 9.08
C VAL A 93 2.78 12.67 8.73
N ASP A 94 3.58 13.33 7.89
CA ASP A 94 3.27 14.66 7.37
C ASP A 94 2.29 14.56 6.19
N PHE A 95 0.99 14.56 6.51
CA PHE A 95 -0.06 14.53 5.48
C PHE A 95 -0.03 15.78 4.59
N GLU A 96 0.32 16.96 5.12
CA GLU A 96 0.38 18.20 4.36
C GLU A 96 1.46 18.16 3.29
N GLU A 97 2.63 17.60 3.60
CA GLU A 97 3.70 17.36 2.62
C GLU A 97 3.27 16.36 1.53
N ILE A 98 2.59 15.28 1.92
CA ILE A 98 2.06 14.28 0.97
C ILE A 98 1.06 14.95 0.01
N TYR A 99 0.09 15.73 0.54
CA TYR A 99 -0.87 16.46 -0.27
C TYR A 99 -0.20 17.42 -1.25
N LYS A 100 0.75 18.25 -0.78
CA LYS A 100 1.50 19.18 -1.63
C LYS A 100 2.27 18.46 -2.73
N THR A 101 2.88 17.32 -2.42
CA THR A 101 3.64 16.53 -3.39
C THR A 101 2.72 15.95 -4.47
N VAL A 102 1.55 15.44 -4.06
CA VAL A 102 0.52 14.96 -5.00
C VAL A 102 0.01 16.11 -5.88
N GLU A 103 -0.37 17.25 -5.31
CA GLU A 103 -0.85 18.42 -6.07
C GLU A 103 0.17 18.90 -7.10
N LYS A 104 1.43 19.06 -6.69
CA LYS A 104 2.52 19.47 -7.59
C LYS A 104 2.70 18.47 -8.75
N SER A 105 2.47 17.19 -8.49
CA SER A 105 2.56 16.11 -9.47
C SER A 105 1.42 16.15 -10.50
N LEU A 106 0.28 16.77 -10.16
CA LEU A 106 -0.84 17.00 -11.09
C LEU A 106 -0.56 18.16 -12.07
N THR A 107 0.19 19.17 -11.64
CA THR A 107 0.42 20.42 -12.39
C THR A 107 1.64 20.44 -13.31
N LEU A 108 2.49 19.39 -13.31
CA LEU A 108 3.65 19.31 -14.21
C LEU A 108 3.20 19.12 -15.68
N TYR A 109 3.20 20.22 -16.43
CA TYR A 109 3.03 20.33 -17.88
C TYR A 109 4.35 20.66 -18.54
#